data_AF-D2D0C9-F1
#
_entry.id   AF-D2D0C9-F1
#
_cell.length_a   1.000
_cell.length_b   1.000
_cell.length_c   1.000
_cell.angle_alpha   90.00
_cell.angle_beta   90.00
_cell.angle_gamma   90.00
#
_symmetry.space_group_name_H-M   'P 1'
#
loop_
_entity.id
_entity.type
_entity.pdbx_description
1 polymer ?
#
loop_
_entity_poly.entity_id
_entity_poly.type
_entity_poly.pdbx_seq_one_letter_code
_entity_poly.pdbx_strand_id
1 'polypeptide(L)'
;MLHLIWIILRWFLFCLVTNVSLTKAVTMEQFEQSLDMMRNGCTPKFKIPVEKLDLLRVGNYEEVENVADIKCYTKCVAQLAGTVTRKGDFSIQKALAQVPIILPKELQDDATAALSNCKDAQKDYKDSCDRVFYTTKCVRDFKPEVFKFP
;
A
#
# COMPACT_ATOMS: atom_id res chain seq x y z
N MET A 1 -8.49 45.57 23.65
CA MET A 1 -8.59 45.09 22.26
C MET A 1 -7.23 44.68 21.68
N LEU A 2 -6.20 45.55 21.70
CA LEU A 2 -4.86 45.21 21.19
C LEU A 2 -4.17 44.03 21.91
N HIS A 3 -4.38 43.88 23.22
CA HIS A 3 -3.75 42.81 24.00
C HIS A 3 -4.25 41.40 23.62
N LEU A 4 -5.50 41.29 23.15
CA LEU A 4 -6.09 40.03 22.70
C LEU A 4 -5.55 39.64 21.30
N ILE A 5 -5.32 40.64 20.44
CA ILE A 5 -4.76 40.48 19.09
C ILE A 5 -3.32 39.96 19.17
N TRP A 6 -2.50 40.48 20.08
CA TRP A 6 -1.13 40.01 20.30
C TRP A 6 -1.07 38.58 20.83
N ILE A 7 -2.03 38.17 21.67
CA ILE A 7 -2.14 36.79 22.15
C ILE A 7 -2.48 35.87 20.98
N ILE A 8 -3.51 36.18 20.19
CA ILE A 8 -3.92 35.36 19.03
C ILE A 8 -2.79 35.25 18.01
N LEU A 9 -2.10 36.35 17.69
CA LEU A 9 -0.93 36.33 16.79
C LEU A 9 0.19 35.44 17.32
N ARG A 10 0.46 35.48 18.62
CA ARG A 10 1.52 34.67 19.25
C ARG A 10 1.15 33.18 19.29
N TRP A 11 -0.11 32.84 19.51
CA TRP A 11 -0.62 31.46 19.39
C TRP A 11 -0.61 30.96 17.94
N PHE A 12 -0.97 31.82 16.97
CA PHE A 12 -0.91 31.50 15.55
C PHE A 12 0.54 31.27 15.08
N LEU A 13 1.48 32.12 15.54
CA LEU A 13 2.91 31.96 15.29
C LEU A 13 3.46 30.68 15.96
N PHE A 14 3.03 30.36 17.18
CA PHE A 14 3.43 29.14 17.87
C PHE A 14 2.90 27.87 17.19
N CYS A 15 1.67 27.88 16.69
CA CYS A 15 1.13 26.81 15.85
C CYS A 15 1.91 26.66 14.53
N LEU A 16 2.33 27.77 13.90
CA LEU A 16 3.15 27.73 12.68
C LEU A 16 4.54 27.12 12.92
N VAL A 17 5.16 27.36 14.08
CA VAL A 17 6.51 26.88 14.42
C VAL A 17 6.53 25.42 14.91
N THR A 18 5.42 24.91 15.44
CA THR A 18 5.34 23.54 16.01
C THR A 18 4.98 22.46 14.99
N ASN A 19 4.79 22.79 13.71
CA ASN A 19 4.58 21.82 12.62
C ASN A 19 5.87 21.14 12.13
N VAL A 20 6.87 20.96 12.99
CA VAL A 20 7.94 20.01 12.71
C VAL A 20 7.37 18.61 12.96
N SER A 21 6.75 18.05 11.93
CA SER A 21 6.43 16.63 11.90
C SER A 21 7.75 15.87 11.95
N LEU A 22 8.14 15.40 13.14
CA LEU A 22 9.19 14.42 13.28
C LEU A 22 8.66 13.13 12.65
N THR A 23 8.93 12.92 11.36
CA THR A 23 8.57 11.70 10.64
C THR A 23 9.40 10.56 11.22
N LYS A 24 8.89 9.93 12.27
CA LYS A 24 9.45 8.66 12.75
C LYS A 24 9.34 7.65 11.61
N ALA A 25 10.42 6.93 11.34
CA ALA A 25 10.38 5.83 10.38
C ALA A 25 9.28 4.83 10.78
N VAL A 26 8.62 4.25 9.78
CA VAL A 26 7.60 3.21 10.00
C VAL A 26 8.29 2.01 10.64
N THR A 27 7.74 1.53 11.75
CA THR A 27 8.20 0.30 12.42
C THR A 27 7.53 -0.93 11.79
N MET A 28 8.14 -2.11 11.98
CA MET A 28 7.53 -3.37 11.50
C MET A 28 6.13 -3.61 12.08
N GLU A 29 5.90 -3.26 13.35
CA GLU A 29 4.58 -3.40 13.99
C GLU A 29 3.53 -2.49 13.32
N GLN A 30 3.89 -1.22 13.07
CA GLN A 30 3.00 -0.27 12.38
C GLN A 30 2.73 -0.70 10.93
N PHE A 31 3.73 -1.28 10.27
CA PHE A 31 3.58 -1.84 8.93
C PHE A 31 2.55 -2.98 8.94
N GLU A 32 2.69 -3.97 9.84
CA GLU A 32 1.75 -5.08 9.93
C GLU A 32 0.32 -4.63 10.28
N GLN A 33 0.18 -3.68 11.20
CA GLN A 33 -1.11 -3.05 11.51
C GLN A 33 -1.72 -2.36 10.28
N SER A 34 -0.90 -1.71 9.45
CA SER A 34 -1.38 -1.08 8.21
C SER A 34 -1.90 -2.10 7.19
N LEU A 35 -1.28 -3.28 7.12
CA LEU A 35 -1.74 -4.37 6.28
C LEU A 35 -3.12 -4.85 6.74
N ASP A 36 -3.32 -5.00 8.05
CA ASP A 36 -4.61 -5.44 8.60
C ASP A 36 -5.71 -4.39 8.38
N MET A 37 -5.39 -3.11 8.50
CA MET A 37 -6.33 -2.03 8.17
C MET A 37 -6.77 -2.08 6.70
N MET A 38 -5.83 -2.25 5.76
CA MET A 38 -6.15 -2.35 4.34
C MET A 38 -6.97 -3.61 4.03
N ARG A 39 -6.60 -4.75 4.63
CA ARG A 39 -7.35 -6.01 4.54
C ARG A 39 -8.80 -5.81 4.97
N ASN A 40 -9.01 -5.23 6.14
CA ASN A 40 -10.33 -5.01 6.71
C ASN A 40 -11.16 -4.02 5.87
N GLY A 41 -10.52 -3.03 5.23
CA GLY A 41 -11.19 -2.09 4.33
C GLY A 41 -11.65 -2.70 3.00
N CYS A 42 -11.07 -3.81 2.58
CA CYS A 42 -11.39 -4.47 1.30
C CYS A 42 -12.18 -5.77 1.45
N THR A 43 -11.95 -6.55 2.50
CA THR A 43 -12.58 -7.87 2.70
C THR A 43 -14.12 -7.86 2.58
N PRO A 44 -14.86 -6.90 3.18
CA PRO A 44 -16.33 -6.90 3.10
C PRO A 44 -16.90 -6.67 1.71
N LYS A 45 -16.08 -6.27 0.73
CA LYS A 45 -16.50 -5.95 -0.64
C LYS A 45 -16.52 -7.18 -1.55
N PHE A 46 -15.97 -8.31 -1.10
CA PHE A 46 -15.74 -9.49 -1.92
C PHE A 46 -16.13 -10.76 -1.16
N LYS A 47 -16.48 -11.84 -1.88
CA LYS A 47 -16.86 -13.11 -1.26
C LYS A 47 -15.66 -14.07 -1.23
N ILE A 48 -14.62 -13.68 -0.50
CA ILE A 48 -13.36 -14.44 -0.42
C ILE A 48 -13.26 -15.12 0.96
N PRO A 49 -13.00 -16.44 1.02
CA PRO A 49 -12.74 -17.12 2.30
C PRO A 49 -11.53 -16.53 3.01
N VAL A 50 -11.58 -16.41 4.33
CA VAL A 50 -10.52 -15.79 5.15
C VAL A 50 -9.20 -16.55 4.98
N GLU A 51 -9.27 -17.87 4.86
CA GLU A 51 -8.11 -18.75 4.68
C GLU A 51 -7.37 -18.44 3.37
N LYS A 52 -8.09 -18.01 2.33
CA LYS A 52 -7.49 -17.58 1.07
C LYS A 52 -6.81 -16.22 1.18
N LEU A 53 -7.34 -15.32 2.01
CA LEU A 53 -6.66 -14.07 2.33
C LEU A 53 -5.39 -14.34 3.15
N ASP A 54 -5.40 -15.32 4.06
CA ASP A 54 -4.25 -15.68 4.89
C ASP A 54 -3.10 -16.24 4.05
N LEU A 55 -3.42 -17.05 3.04
CA LEU A 55 -2.46 -17.50 2.04
C LEU A 55 -1.91 -16.34 1.20
N LEU A 56 -2.76 -15.39 0.80
CA LEU A 56 -2.33 -14.21 0.06
C LEU A 56 -1.36 -13.35 0.88
N ARG A 57 -1.58 -13.23 2.21
CA ARG A 57 -0.73 -12.46 3.13
C ARG A 57 0.72 -12.90 3.11
N VAL A 58 0.95 -14.21 3.05
CA VAL A 58 2.29 -14.81 2.99
C VAL A 58 2.76 -15.06 1.56
N GLY A 59 2.00 -14.59 0.57
CA GLY A 59 2.35 -14.70 -0.83
C GLY A 59 2.23 -16.10 -1.39
N ASN A 60 1.28 -16.95 -0.96
CA ASN A 60 0.95 -18.20 -1.66
C ASN A 60 -0.12 -17.94 -2.73
N TYR A 61 0.32 -17.53 -3.93
CA TYR A 61 -0.57 -17.14 -5.03
C TYR A 61 -1.17 -18.33 -5.78
N GLU A 62 -0.45 -19.45 -5.81
CA GLU A 62 -0.83 -20.68 -6.52
C GLU A 62 -2.16 -21.24 -6.00
N GLU A 63 -2.40 -21.12 -4.68
CA GLU A 63 -3.61 -21.61 -4.04
C GLU A 63 -4.79 -20.63 -4.06
N VAL A 64 -4.57 -19.38 -4.48
CA VAL A 64 -5.60 -18.33 -4.43
C VAL A 64 -5.97 -17.79 -5.80
N GLU A 65 -5.14 -17.92 -6.84
CA GLU A 65 -5.36 -17.28 -8.15
C GLU A 65 -6.68 -17.66 -8.85
N ASN A 66 -7.22 -18.84 -8.54
CA ASN A 66 -8.49 -19.35 -9.07
C ASN A 66 -9.71 -18.98 -8.21
N VAL A 67 -9.49 -18.32 -7.07
CA VAL A 67 -10.57 -17.86 -6.18
C VAL A 67 -11.26 -16.66 -6.82
N ALA A 68 -12.59 -16.75 -6.95
CA ALA A 68 -13.39 -15.63 -7.43
C ALA A 68 -13.11 -14.37 -6.59
N ASP A 69 -13.12 -13.21 -7.23
CA ASP A 69 -12.90 -11.89 -6.63
C ASP A 69 -11.49 -11.58 -6.08
N ILE A 70 -10.59 -12.56 -5.88
CA ILE A 70 -9.25 -12.32 -5.27
C ILE A 70 -8.44 -11.27 -6.03
N LYS A 71 -8.55 -11.27 -7.36
CA LYS A 71 -7.82 -10.33 -8.21
C LYS A 71 -8.32 -8.92 -7.99
N CYS A 72 -9.63 -8.73 -7.90
CA CYS A 72 -10.21 -7.42 -7.62
C CYS A 72 -10.00 -6.99 -6.16
N TYR A 73 -9.86 -7.92 -5.22
CA TYR A 73 -9.39 -7.64 -3.87
C TYR A 73 -7.99 -7.01 -3.88
N THR A 74 -7.04 -7.58 -4.63
CA THR A 74 -5.70 -6.97 -4.73
C THR A 74 -5.73 -5.56 -5.31
N LYS A 75 -6.62 -5.31 -6.27
CA LYS A 75 -6.87 -3.96 -6.81
C LYS A 75 -7.47 -3.02 -5.77
N CYS A 76 -8.42 -3.48 -4.95
CA CYS A 76 -8.98 -2.68 -3.86
C CYS A 76 -7.89 -2.25 -2.86
N VAL A 77 -6.99 -3.17 -2.49
CA VAL A 77 -5.87 -2.87 -1.60
C VAL A 77 -4.93 -1.84 -2.25
N ALA A 78 -4.57 -2.02 -3.52
CA ALA A 78 -3.75 -1.06 -4.26
C ALA A 78 -4.40 0.33 -4.36
N GLN A 79 -5.75 0.39 -4.42
CA GLN A 79 -6.51 1.64 -4.35
C GLN A 79 -6.38 2.32 -2.99
N LEU A 80 -6.52 1.58 -1.88
CA LEU A 80 -6.34 2.13 -0.53
C LEU A 80 -4.91 2.62 -0.29
N ALA A 81 -3.92 1.88 -0.80
CA ALA A 81 -2.51 2.29 -0.78
C ALA A 81 -2.20 3.47 -1.71
N GLY A 82 -3.16 3.94 -2.52
CA GLY A 82 -2.97 5.07 -3.43
C GLY A 82 -2.06 4.78 -4.63
N THR A 83 -1.83 3.51 -4.96
CA THR A 83 -0.85 3.06 -5.97
C THR A 83 -1.44 2.84 -7.37
N VAL A 84 -2.74 3.06 -7.54
CA VAL A 84 -3.39 3.01 -8.85
C VAL A 84 -3.61 4.40 -9.46
N THR A 85 -3.72 4.44 -10.77
CA THR A 85 -4.18 5.62 -11.52
C THR A 85 -5.68 5.84 -11.35
N ARG A 86 -6.20 6.99 -11.81
CA ARG A 86 -7.66 7.24 -11.85
C ARG A 86 -8.42 6.25 -12.74
N LYS A 87 -7.74 5.61 -13.71
CA LYS A 87 -8.31 4.57 -14.58
C LYS A 87 -8.33 3.19 -13.90
N GLY A 88 -7.71 3.06 -12.73
CA GLY A 88 -7.63 1.80 -11.99
C GLY A 88 -6.44 0.91 -12.36
N ASP A 89 -5.54 1.38 -13.22
CA ASP A 89 -4.30 0.69 -13.59
C ASP A 89 -3.21 0.90 -12.52
N PHE A 90 -2.30 -0.06 -12.37
CA PHE A 90 -1.17 0.06 -11.46
C PHE A 90 -0.23 1.19 -11.89
N SER A 91 0.23 2.02 -10.95
CA SER A 91 1.13 3.14 -11.22
C SER A 91 2.44 2.95 -10.49
N ILE A 92 3.48 2.60 -11.23
CA ILE A 92 4.84 2.44 -10.70
C ILE A 92 5.33 3.72 -9.98
N GLN A 93 5.09 4.90 -10.56
CA GLN A 93 5.49 6.17 -9.94
C GLN A 93 4.81 6.39 -8.59
N LYS A 94 3.51 6.10 -8.47
CA LYS A 94 2.79 6.22 -7.21
C LYS A 94 3.23 5.16 -6.20
N ALA A 95 3.45 3.93 -6.65
CA ALA A 95 3.94 2.86 -5.78
C ALA A 95 5.31 3.21 -5.18
N LEU A 96 6.27 3.66 -6.00
CA LEU A 96 7.58 4.10 -5.54
C LEU A 96 7.49 5.29 -4.57
N ALA A 97 6.56 6.22 -4.80
CA ALA A 97 6.32 7.35 -3.88
C ALA A 97 5.74 6.91 -2.52
N GLN A 98 5.04 5.77 -2.47
CA GLN A 98 4.45 5.22 -1.24
C GLN A 98 5.41 4.34 -0.44
N VAL A 99 6.48 3.82 -1.06
CA VAL A 99 7.49 2.99 -0.38
C VAL A 99 7.97 3.60 0.95
N PRO A 100 8.45 4.86 1.02
CA PRO A 100 8.94 5.43 2.28
C PRO A 100 7.83 5.79 3.28
N ILE A 101 6.56 5.75 2.86
CA ILE A 101 5.40 6.12 3.68
C ILE A 101 4.78 4.87 4.34
N ILE A 102 4.74 3.76 3.61
CA ILE A 102 4.08 2.52 4.03
C ILE A 102 5.09 1.52 4.60
N LEU A 103 6.29 1.44 4.02
CA LEU A 103 7.23 0.37 4.35
C LEU A 103 8.24 0.79 5.42
N PRO A 104 8.59 -0.12 6.33
CA PRO A 104 9.70 0.05 7.26
C PRO A 104 11.02 0.06 6.49
N LYS A 105 12.03 0.74 7.04
CA LYS A 105 13.27 1.10 6.31
C LYS A 105 13.98 -0.12 5.73
N GLU A 106 14.00 -1.21 6.48
CA GLU A 106 14.60 -2.50 6.12
C GLU A 106 13.97 -3.16 4.88
N LEU A 107 12.76 -2.79 4.46
CA LEU A 107 12.07 -3.36 3.30
C LEU A 107 12.08 -2.45 2.05
N GLN A 108 12.54 -1.20 2.19
CA GLN A 108 12.37 -0.18 1.13
C GLN A 108 13.20 -0.48 -0.12
N ASP A 109 14.44 -0.95 0.05
CA ASP A 109 15.33 -1.23 -1.07
C ASP A 109 14.84 -2.44 -1.89
N ASP A 110 14.47 -3.53 -1.20
CA ASP A 110 13.91 -4.73 -1.83
C ASP A 110 12.59 -4.43 -2.54
N ALA A 111 11.69 -3.66 -1.91
CA ALA A 111 10.44 -3.26 -2.53
C ALA A 111 10.66 -2.36 -3.75
N THR A 112 11.61 -1.42 -3.68
CA THR A 112 11.95 -0.53 -4.81
C THR A 112 12.51 -1.32 -5.98
N ALA A 113 13.38 -2.30 -5.72
CA ALA A 113 13.93 -3.19 -6.73
C ALA A 113 12.82 -4.04 -7.38
N ALA A 114 11.94 -4.65 -6.57
CA ALA A 114 10.83 -5.47 -7.04
C ALA A 114 9.84 -4.68 -7.90
N LEU A 115 9.44 -3.50 -7.43
CA LEU A 115 8.56 -2.58 -8.18
C LEU A 115 9.18 -2.19 -9.51
N SER A 116 10.47 -1.86 -9.53
CA SER A 116 11.18 -1.49 -10.76
C SER A 116 11.27 -2.65 -11.76
N ASN A 117 11.48 -3.88 -11.27
CA ASN A 117 11.48 -5.09 -12.09
C ASN A 117 10.10 -5.37 -12.70
N CYS A 118 9.03 -5.16 -11.92
CA CYS A 118 7.67 -5.55 -12.28
C CYS A 118 6.83 -4.44 -12.95
N LYS A 119 7.43 -3.28 -13.23
CA LYS A 119 6.73 -2.09 -13.77
C LYS A 119 5.90 -2.35 -15.04
N ASP A 120 6.31 -3.33 -15.83
CA ASP A 120 5.72 -3.67 -17.12
C ASP A 120 4.79 -4.90 -17.07
N ALA A 121 4.71 -5.61 -15.94
CA ALA A 121 3.94 -6.85 -15.79
C ALA A 121 2.45 -6.69 -16.14
N GLN A 122 1.86 -5.53 -15.86
CA GLN A 122 0.47 -5.24 -16.19
C GLN A 122 0.17 -5.22 -17.71
N LYS A 123 1.18 -5.04 -18.58
CA LYS A 123 0.96 -4.88 -20.03
C LYS A 123 0.38 -6.13 -20.69
N ASP A 124 0.60 -7.29 -20.10
CA ASP A 124 0.13 -8.58 -20.60
C ASP A 124 -1.37 -8.83 -20.33
N TYR A 125 -2.00 -7.94 -19.54
CA TYR A 125 -3.37 -8.12 -19.07
C TYR A 125 -4.30 -7.00 -19.54
N LYS A 126 -5.53 -7.37 -19.91
CA LYS A 126 -6.57 -6.41 -20.33
C LYS A 126 -7.46 -5.99 -19.17
N ASP A 127 -7.86 -6.93 -18.33
CA ASP A 127 -8.69 -6.63 -17.17
C ASP A 127 -7.90 -5.88 -16.09
N SER A 128 -8.54 -4.88 -15.50
CA SER A 128 -7.89 -4.01 -14.52
C SER A 128 -7.58 -4.69 -13.19
N CYS A 129 -8.36 -5.70 -12.78
CA CYS A 129 -8.05 -6.50 -11.61
C CYS A 129 -6.90 -7.47 -11.90
N ASP A 130 -6.88 -8.11 -13.07
CA ASP A 130 -5.75 -8.93 -13.54
C ASP A 130 -4.44 -8.13 -13.55
N ARG A 131 -4.45 -6.92 -14.12
CA ARG A 131 -3.28 -6.03 -14.17
C ARG A 131 -2.62 -5.85 -12.82
N VAL A 132 -3.41 -5.52 -11.80
CA VAL A 132 -2.88 -5.30 -10.45
C VAL A 132 -2.48 -6.63 -9.82
N PHE A 133 -3.31 -7.66 -9.91
CA PHE A 133 -3.04 -8.97 -9.32
C PHE A 133 -1.70 -9.56 -9.79
N TYR A 134 -1.48 -9.60 -11.11
CA TYR A 134 -0.28 -10.20 -11.67
C TYR A 134 0.96 -9.30 -11.53
N THR A 135 0.78 -7.97 -11.45
CA THR A 135 1.89 -7.08 -11.05
C THR A 135 2.32 -7.37 -9.61
N THR A 136 1.36 -7.52 -8.69
CA THR A 136 1.66 -7.88 -7.30
C THR A 136 2.28 -9.28 -7.20
N LYS A 137 1.80 -10.25 -7.99
CA LYS A 137 2.42 -11.58 -8.08
C LYS A 137 3.86 -11.49 -8.56
N CYS A 138 4.16 -10.68 -9.59
CA CYS A 138 5.54 -10.45 -10.03
C CYS A 138 6.41 -9.90 -8.89
N VAL A 139 5.90 -8.95 -8.08
CA VAL A 139 6.62 -8.40 -6.93
C VAL A 139 6.90 -9.51 -5.89
N ARG A 140 5.90 -10.36 -5.61
CA ARG A 140 6.06 -11.55 -4.75
C ARG A 140 7.12 -12.51 -5.31
N ASP A 141 7.08 -12.81 -6.60
CA ASP A 141 8.00 -13.75 -7.26
C ASP A 141 9.44 -13.24 -7.28
N PHE A 142 9.64 -11.91 -7.36
CA PHE A 142 10.97 -11.31 -7.38
C PHE A 142 11.67 -11.34 -6.01
N LYS A 143 10.91 -11.16 -4.92
CA LYS A 143 11.43 -11.12 -3.53
C LYS A 143 10.48 -11.83 -2.55
N PRO A 144 10.34 -13.16 -2.64
CA PRO A 144 9.37 -13.89 -1.83
C PRO A 144 9.69 -13.88 -0.33
N GLU A 145 10.96 -13.73 0.06
CA GLU A 145 11.40 -13.86 1.46
C GLU A 145 10.88 -12.74 2.37
N VAL A 146 10.62 -11.57 1.79
CA VAL A 146 10.21 -10.36 2.51
C VAL A 146 8.81 -9.87 2.11
N PHE A 147 8.17 -10.55 1.18
CA PHE A 147 6.86 -10.17 0.68
C PHE A 147 5.78 -10.38 1.75
N LYS A 148 4.94 -9.36 1.96
CA LYS A 148 3.68 -9.47 2.70
C LYS A 148 2.61 -8.66 1.97
N PHE A 149 1.39 -9.19 1.94
CA PHE A 149 0.23 -8.52 1.34
C PHE A 149 -0.91 -8.35 2.34
N PRO A 150 -1.66 -7.24 2.37
CA PRO A 150 -2.87 -7.10 3.20
C PRO A 150 -3.84 -8.28 3.07
#